data_AF-A0A6S8VKH4-F1
#
_entry.id   AF-A0A6S8VKH4-F1
#
_cell.length_a   1.000
_cell.length_b   1.000
_cell.length_c   1.000
_cell.angle_alpha   90.00
_cell.angle_beta   90.00
_cell.angle_gamma   90.00
#
_symmetry.space_group_name_H-M   'P 1'
#
loop_
_entity.id
_entity.type
_entity.pdbx_description
1 polymer ?
#
loop_
_entity_poly.entity_id
_entity_poly.type
_entity_poly.pdbx_seq_one_letter_code
_entity_poly.pdbx_strand_id
1 'polypeptide(L)'
;MLLSFSRSFTVCHVTMYSVNNWFALITVWTAMAIEFSGILHICYIVQRSVGWMAGQPIESREPPKNIYQNLFFYGRCAMSLALLCLSFAVTFVAIFERKTTVWESVPPVASVVIFFLLMGCIGILEGSQIAYFAVVKMQKSEQGQDGSMGYFAKKSARILFSNNNHNLAAFLVGRQLCVVSCMFFIARITAVKLEPDDDNIFGVPDWMQSIFNTGLLGAVIVAVVASVSWRLLASAFPIVFFKNPLAYVFLRLCLILEMTGILHGAWVIAFVIKKVTGVKRDEFYIGTAEERAAESMEDDNGRAAGHLIAALDVGDNPPIQSFDGMDDEEDTQDPDAEAGCPTNAFPIDCSK
;
A
#
# COMPACT_ATOMS: atom_id res chain seq x y z
N MET A 1 13.88 10.18 -0.12
CA MET A 1 12.56 10.65 0.34
C MET A 1 11.73 11.22 -0.81
N LEU A 2 12.14 12.34 -1.44
CA LEU A 2 11.45 12.92 -2.60
C LEU A 2 11.34 11.97 -3.81
N LEU A 3 12.34 11.11 -4.06
CA LEU A 3 12.31 10.15 -5.18
C LEU A 3 11.34 8.97 -4.97
N SER A 4 11.18 8.48 -3.74
CA SER A 4 10.21 7.41 -3.44
C SER A 4 8.78 7.96 -3.49
N PHE A 5 8.61 9.19 -3.00
CA PHE A 5 7.35 9.93 -3.02
C PHE A 5 6.93 10.34 -4.44
N SER A 6 7.86 10.88 -5.23
CA SER A 6 7.67 11.18 -6.65
C SER A 6 7.35 9.91 -7.44
N ARG A 7 7.97 8.76 -7.13
CA ARG A 7 7.65 7.49 -7.80
C ARG A 7 6.26 6.97 -7.46
N SER A 8 5.86 6.94 -6.19
CA SER A 8 4.50 6.52 -5.82
C SER A 8 3.43 7.40 -6.45
N PHE A 9 3.68 8.70 -6.59
CA PHE A 9 2.78 9.65 -7.24
C PHE A 9 2.78 9.49 -8.78
N THR A 10 3.95 9.42 -9.43
CA THR A 10 4.08 9.34 -10.90
C THR A 10 3.57 8.02 -11.46
N VAL A 11 3.76 6.91 -10.72
CA VAL A 11 3.26 5.58 -11.09
C VAL A 11 1.72 5.55 -11.16
N CYS A 12 1.01 6.42 -10.45
CA CYS A 12 -0.45 6.46 -10.49
C CYS A 12 -1.02 7.16 -11.74
N HIS A 13 -0.27 8.10 -12.34
CA HIS A 13 -0.72 8.83 -13.52
C HIS A 13 -0.31 8.15 -14.82
N VAL A 14 0.90 7.57 -14.84
CA VAL A 14 1.54 7.09 -16.06
C VAL A 14 2.39 5.86 -15.76
N THR A 15 1.71 4.80 -15.37
CA THR A 15 2.33 3.54 -14.98
C THR A 15 3.26 3.08 -16.09
N MET A 16 2.79 3.03 -17.34
CA MET A 16 3.52 2.42 -18.45
C MET A 16 4.74 3.24 -18.89
N TYR A 17 4.61 4.57 -18.93
CA TYR A 17 5.74 5.46 -19.26
C TYR A 17 6.80 5.47 -18.16
N SER A 18 6.40 5.40 -16.89
CA SER A 18 7.32 5.39 -15.75
C SER A 18 8.20 4.14 -15.70
N VAL A 19 7.73 2.99 -16.24
CA VAL A 19 8.51 1.75 -16.32
C VAL A 19 9.34 1.64 -17.61
N ASN A 20 9.00 2.39 -18.66
CA ASN A 20 9.68 2.32 -19.95
C ASN A 20 10.90 3.26 -20.04
N ASN A 21 11.84 3.13 -19.10
CA ASN A 21 13.10 3.86 -19.10
C ASN A 21 14.24 3.02 -18.50
N TRP A 22 15.48 3.28 -18.90
CA TRP A 22 16.69 2.63 -18.40
C TRP A 22 16.79 2.63 -16.88
N PHE A 23 16.37 3.73 -16.25
CA PHE A 23 16.36 3.82 -14.79
C PHE A 23 15.40 2.81 -14.15
N ALA A 24 14.21 2.61 -14.74
CA ALA A 24 13.26 1.61 -14.25
C ALA A 24 13.80 0.19 -14.42
N LEU A 25 14.42 -0.09 -15.57
CA LEU A 25 15.08 -1.37 -15.84
C LEU A 25 16.16 -1.68 -14.80
N ILE A 26 17.07 -0.74 -14.52
CA ILE A 26 18.11 -0.88 -13.48
C ILE A 26 17.49 -1.22 -12.12
N THR A 27 16.37 -0.59 -11.78
CA THR A 27 15.71 -0.87 -10.50
C THR A 27 15.06 -2.25 -10.45
N VAL A 28 14.54 -2.77 -11.56
CA VAL A 28 14.06 -4.16 -11.65
C VAL A 28 15.23 -5.14 -11.51
N TRP A 29 16.35 -4.91 -12.19
CA TRP A 29 17.56 -5.74 -12.03
C TRP A 29 18.08 -5.75 -10.59
N THR A 30 18.06 -4.60 -9.93
CA THR A 30 18.44 -4.49 -8.51
C THR A 30 17.46 -5.24 -7.61
N ALA A 31 16.16 -5.12 -7.85
CA ALA A 31 15.15 -5.87 -7.12
C ALA A 31 15.31 -7.39 -7.32
N MET A 32 15.58 -7.85 -8.55
CA MET A 32 15.87 -9.26 -8.84
C MET A 32 17.16 -9.73 -8.15
N ALA A 33 18.19 -8.90 -8.05
CA ALA A 33 19.42 -9.23 -7.32
C ALA A 33 19.17 -9.37 -5.80
N ILE A 34 18.37 -8.48 -5.22
CA ILE A 34 17.96 -8.55 -3.81
C ILE A 34 17.10 -9.79 -3.57
N GLU A 35 16.16 -10.08 -4.47
CA GLU A 35 15.34 -11.29 -4.40
C GLU A 35 16.22 -12.54 -4.46
N PHE A 36 17.18 -12.58 -5.39
CA PHE A 36 18.15 -13.67 -5.50
C PHE A 36 18.96 -13.84 -4.22
N SER A 37 19.41 -12.75 -3.59
CA SER A 37 20.19 -12.78 -2.34
C SER A 37 19.45 -13.50 -1.21
N GLY A 38 18.12 -13.47 -1.18
CA GLY A 38 17.33 -14.16 -0.18
C GLY A 38 17.19 -13.42 1.15
N ILE A 39 17.70 -12.20 1.29
CA ILE A 39 17.67 -11.42 2.55
C ILE A 39 16.24 -11.26 3.10
N LEU A 40 15.23 -11.16 2.23
CA LEU A 40 13.83 -10.91 2.59
C LEU A 40 12.93 -12.16 2.52
N HIS A 41 13.49 -13.33 2.22
CA HIS A 41 12.72 -14.54 1.91
C HIS A 41 11.83 -15.06 3.04
N ILE A 42 12.12 -14.68 4.30
CA ILE A 42 11.25 -15.02 5.44
C ILE A 42 9.82 -14.49 5.25
N CYS A 43 9.62 -13.41 4.48
CA CYS A 43 8.29 -12.86 4.20
C CYS A 43 7.39 -13.85 3.46
N TYR A 44 7.95 -14.73 2.60
CA TYR A 44 7.17 -15.77 1.92
C TYR A 44 6.70 -16.87 2.87
N ILE A 45 7.51 -17.21 3.86
CA ILE A 45 7.10 -18.16 4.91
C ILE A 45 6.00 -17.53 5.75
N VAL A 46 6.15 -16.28 6.16
CA VAL A 46 5.09 -15.54 6.89
C VAL A 46 3.79 -15.53 6.08
N GLN A 47 3.86 -15.20 4.79
CA GLN A 47 2.69 -15.19 3.89
C GLN A 47 2.02 -16.57 3.82
N ARG A 48 2.78 -17.65 3.60
CA ARG A 48 2.25 -19.03 3.55
C ARG A 48 1.64 -19.46 4.88
N SER A 49 2.31 -19.15 5.99
CA SER A 49 1.82 -19.45 7.34
C SER A 49 0.51 -18.74 7.62
N VAL A 50 0.38 -17.46 7.27
CA VAL A 50 -0.88 -16.72 7.45
C VAL A 50 -1.98 -17.26 6.54
N GLY A 51 -1.68 -17.58 5.27
CA GLY A 51 -2.66 -18.21 4.37
C GLY A 51 -3.15 -19.56 4.90
N TRP A 52 -2.24 -20.39 5.44
CA TRP A 52 -2.59 -21.64 6.09
C TRP A 52 -3.48 -21.43 7.33
N MET A 53 -3.14 -20.47 8.20
CA MET A 53 -3.97 -20.12 9.36
C MET A 53 -5.33 -19.54 8.97
N ALA A 54 -5.42 -18.85 7.85
CA ALA A 54 -6.66 -18.29 7.32
C ALA A 54 -7.54 -19.33 6.59
N GLY A 55 -7.09 -20.58 6.48
CA GLY A 55 -7.80 -21.64 5.75
C GLY A 55 -7.81 -21.45 4.22
N GLN A 56 -7.00 -20.51 3.70
CA GLN A 56 -6.86 -20.20 2.28
C GLN A 56 -5.37 -20.31 1.92
N PRO A 57 -4.83 -21.53 1.74
CA PRO A 57 -3.43 -21.71 1.41
C PRO A 57 -3.12 -21.02 0.08
N ILE A 58 -2.11 -20.15 0.09
CA ILE A 58 -1.70 -19.40 -1.10
C ILE A 58 -0.95 -20.34 -2.02
N GLU A 59 -1.62 -20.83 -3.06
CA GLU A 59 -1.01 -21.66 -4.08
C GLU A 59 -0.09 -20.83 -4.98
N SER A 60 1.13 -21.33 -5.16
CA SER A 60 2.10 -20.73 -6.07
C SER A 60 1.65 -20.98 -7.51
N ARG A 61 1.60 -19.93 -8.32
CA ARG A 61 1.37 -20.04 -9.78
C ARG A 61 2.60 -20.52 -10.56
N GLU A 62 3.74 -20.69 -9.88
CA GLU A 62 4.96 -21.24 -10.47
C GLU A 62 4.88 -22.76 -10.60
N PRO A 63 5.52 -23.36 -11.63
CA PRO A 63 5.62 -24.81 -11.78
C PRO A 63 6.25 -25.46 -10.54
N PRO A 64 5.92 -26.74 -10.25
CA PRO A 64 6.45 -27.44 -9.09
C PRO A 64 7.98 -27.43 -9.10
N LYS A 65 8.55 -26.92 -8.00
CA LYS A 65 9.98 -26.73 -7.85
C LYS A 65 10.69 -28.06 -7.73
N ASN A 66 11.82 -28.17 -8.42
CA ASN A 66 12.69 -29.34 -8.33
C ASN A 66 13.34 -29.42 -6.93
N ILE A 67 13.84 -30.59 -6.51
CA ILE A 67 14.38 -30.80 -5.14
C ILE A 67 15.48 -29.78 -4.81
N TYR A 68 16.41 -29.55 -5.73
CA TYR A 68 17.49 -28.56 -5.58
C TYR A 68 16.97 -27.12 -5.48
N GLN A 69 15.91 -26.78 -6.22
CA GLN A 69 15.29 -25.45 -6.17
C GLN A 69 14.56 -25.23 -4.83
N ASN A 70 13.92 -26.26 -4.29
CA ASN A 70 13.32 -26.22 -2.96
C ASN A 70 14.37 -26.06 -1.86
N LEU A 71 15.47 -26.82 -1.92
CA LEU A 71 16.55 -26.69 -0.95
C LEU A 71 17.16 -25.27 -0.99
N PHE A 72 17.42 -24.74 -2.18
CA PHE A 72 17.92 -23.38 -2.36
C PHE A 72 16.94 -22.31 -1.85
N PHE A 73 15.64 -22.51 -2.05
CA PHE A 73 14.61 -21.63 -1.54
C PHE A 73 14.55 -21.62 0.00
N TYR A 74 14.46 -22.80 0.63
CA TYR A 74 14.37 -22.91 2.08
C TYR A 74 15.66 -22.54 2.79
N GLY A 75 16.83 -22.81 2.19
CA GLY A 75 18.11 -22.33 2.70
C GLY A 75 18.17 -20.80 2.80
N ARG A 76 17.68 -20.09 1.77
CA ARG A 76 17.56 -18.63 1.81
C ARG A 76 16.54 -18.14 2.83
N CYS A 77 15.42 -18.85 3.00
CA CYS A 77 14.46 -18.56 4.06
C CYS A 77 15.08 -18.70 5.46
N ALA A 78 15.89 -19.74 5.69
CA ALA A 78 16.59 -19.97 6.95
C ALA A 78 17.64 -18.88 7.21
N MET A 79 18.41 -18.48 6.20
CA MET A 79 19.36 -17.36 6.30
C MET A 79 18.64 -16.04 6.63
N SER A 80 17.53 -15.75 5.96
CA SER A 80 16.70 -14.57 6.21
C SER A 80 16.15 -14.56 7.63
N LEU A 81 15.66 -15.71 8.11
CA LEU A 81 15.21 -15.87 9.50
C LEU A 81 16.35 -15.63 10.50
N ALA A 82 17.52 -16.21 10.26
CA ALA A 82 18.69 -16.02 11.12
C ALA A 82 19.11 -14.55 11.20
N LEU A 83 19.15 -13.85 10.05
CA LEU A 83 19.44 -12.42 9.99
C LEU A 83 18.39 -11.58 10.73
N LEU A 84 17.11 -11.92 10.59
CA LEU A 84 16.02 -11.26 11.30
C LEU A 84 16.14 -11.46 12.82
N CYS A 85 16.37 -12.70 13.27
CA CYS A 85 16.57 -13.01 14.68
C CYS A 85 17.78 -12.27 15.27
N LEU A 86 18.92 -12.25 14.54
CA LEU A 86 20.10 -11.48 14.92
C LEU A 86 19.78 -9.98 15.03
N SER A 87 19.06 -9.44 14.05
CA SER A 87 18.68 -8.02 14.04
C SER A 87 17.83 -7.67 15.28
N PHE A 88 16.84 -8.50 15.61
CA PHE A 88 16.03 -8.32 16.82
C PHE A 88 16.85 -8.46 18.10
N ALA A 89 17.74 -9.45 18.18
CA ALA A 89 18.59 -9.66 19.35
C ALA A 89 19.48 -8.43 19.63
N VAL A 90 20.20 -7.95 18.61
CA VAL A 90 21.04 -6.74 18.74
C VAL A 90 20.20 -5.51 19.10
N THR A 91 19.04 -5.34 18.45
CA THR A 91 18.14 -4.20 18.71
C THR A 91 17.62 -4.22 20.14
N PHE A 92 17.17 -5.37 20.65
CA PHE A 92 16.67 -5.46 22.03
C PHE A 92 17.78 -5.26 23.06
N VAL A 93 18.96 -5.85 22.86
CA VAL A 93 20.10 -5.61 23.74
C VAL A 93 20.46 -4.13 23.76
N ALA A 94 20.54 -3.47 22.60
CA ALA A 94 20.79 -2.03 22.53
C ALA A 94 19.73 -1.21 23.28
N ILE A 95 18.44 -1.56 23.16
CA ILE A 95 17.35 -0.87 23.85
C ILE A 95 17.46 -1.06 25.38
N PHE A 96 17.70 -2.28 25.85
CA PHE A 96 17.76 -2.58 27.29
C PHE A 96 19.02 -2.03 27.96
N GLU A 97 20.14 -2.02 27.24
CA GLU A 97 21.40 -1.40 27.70
C GLU A 97 21.39 0.13 27.53
N ARG A 98 20.31 0.72 27.00
CA ARG A 98 20.18 2.16 26.69
C ARG A 98 21.24 2.70 25.72
N LYS A 99 21.87 1.82 24.93
CA LYS A 99 22.85 2.13 23.86
C LYS A 99 22.16 2.48 22.54
N THR A 100 21.00 3.12 22.61
CA THR A 100 20.25 3.57 21.43
C THR A 100 20.17 5.07 21.40
N THR A 101 19.78 5.62 20.25
CA THR A 101 19.65 7.07 20.14
C THR A 101 18.35 7.62 20.71
N VAL A 102 17.45 6.81 21.29
CA VAL A 102 16.17 7.27 21.87
C VAL A 102 16.40 8.31 22.99
N TRP A 103 15.39 9.16 23.26
CA TRP A 103 15.48 10.14 24.34
C TRP A 103 15.66 9.45 25.70
N GLU A 104 16.57 9.97 26.52
CA GLU A 104 16.94 9.41 27.83
C GLU A 104 15.75 9.28 28.80
N SER A 105 14.76 10.15 28.64
CA SER A 105 13.53 10.15 29.45
C SER A 105 12.60 8.98 29.16
N VAL A 106 12.80 8.23 28.07
CA VAL A 106 11.93 7.11 27.68
C VAL A 106 12.45 5.80 28.28
N PRO A 107 11.66 5.10 29.12
CA PRO A 107 12.06 3.81 29.66
C PRO A 107 12.24 2.74 28.57
N PRO A 108 13.19 1.79 28.71
CA PRO A 108 13.42 0.73 27.71
C PRO A 108 12.16 -0.07 27.33
N VAL A 109 11.34 -0.42 28.32
CA VAL A 109 10.08 -1.14 28.09
C VAL A 109 9.10 -0.31 27.26
N ALA A 110 9.01 1.00 27.51
CA ALA A 110 8.18 1.90 26.73
C ALA A 110 8.68 1.98 25.28
N SER A 111 10.00 2.03 25.05
CA SER A 111 10.60 1.99 23.71
C SER A 111 10.23 0.73 22.94
N VAL A 112 10.23 -0.45 23.60
CA VAL A 112 9.79 -1.71 22.97
C VAL A 112 8.31 -1.67 22.59
N VAL A 113 7.45 -1.19 23.48
CA VAL A 113 6.00 -1.08 23.20
C VAL A 113 5.75 -0.11 22.05
N ILE A 114 6.36 1.08 22.07
CA ILE A 114 6.26 2.08 21.01
C ILE A 114 6.79 1.51 19.69
N PHE A 115 7.90 0.78 19.71
CA PHE A 115 8.47 0.14 18.54
C PHE A 115 7.49 -0.81 17.85
N PHE A 116 6.85 -1.72 18.60
CA PHE A 116 5.85 -2.63 18.02
C PHE A 116 4.58 -1.92 17.56
N LEU A 117 4.12 -0.91 18.30
CA LEU A 117 2.97 -0.10 17.89
C LEU A 117 3.24 0.61 16.56
N LEU A 118 4.39 1.29 16.43
CA LEU A 118 4.77 1.99 15.21
C LEU A 118 5.00 1.04 14.03
N MET A 119 5.59 -0.14 14.26
CA MET A 119 5.69 -1.18 13.22
C MET A 119 4.31 -1.65 12.76
N GLY A 120 3.35 -1.81 13.68
CA GLY A 120 1.97 -2.13 13.35
C GLY A 120 1.29 -1.04 12.51
N CYS A 121 1.48 0.24 12.88
CA CYS A 121 0.99 1.38 12.11
C CYS A 121 1.52 1.36 10.67
N ILE A 122 2.85 1.20 10.49
CA ILE A 122 3.47 1.11 9.16
C ILE A 122 2.92 -0.10 8.40
N GLY A 123 2.80 -1.27 9.05
CA GLY A 123 2.25 -2.47 8.43
C GLY A 123 0.85 -2.27 7.85
N ILE A 124 -0.04 -1.64 8.62
CA ILE A 124 -1.38 -1.33 8.15
C ILE A 124 -1.35 -0.31 7.01
N LEU A 125 -0.52 0.74 7.09
CA LEU A 125 -0.38 1.75 6.03
C LEU A 125 0.21 1.16 4.74
N GLU A 126 1.20 0.28 4.83
CA GLU A 126 1.83 -0.39 3.69
C GLU A 126 0.89 -1.44 3.04
N GLY A 127 0.20 -2.23 3.86
CA GLY A 127 -0.78 -3.19 3.38
C GLY A 127 -2.01 -2.53 2.77
N SER A 128 -2.57 -1.50 3.42
CA SER A 128 -3.75 -0.79 2.92
C SER A 128 -3.51 -0.12 1.57
N GLN A 129 -2.31 0.42 1.30
CA GLN A 129 -1.97 0.96 -0.02
C GLN A 129 -2.19 -0.08 -1.13
N ILE A 130 -1.64 -1.28 -0.98
CA ILE A 130 -1.77 -2.35 -1.99
C ILE A 130 -3.21 -2.86 -2.07
N ALA A 131 -3.87 -3.04 -0.92
CA ALA A 131 -5.26 -3.48 -0.88
C ALA A 131 -6.19 -2.48 -1.60
N TYR A 132 -5.99 -1.19 -1.38
CA TYR A 132 -6.76 -0.12 -2.02
C TYR A 132 -6.57 -0.14 -3.54
N PHE A 133 -5.34 -0.30 -4.02
CA PHE A 133 -5.07 -0.46 -5.46
C PHE A 133 -5.66 -1.75 -6.05
N ALA A 134 -5.70 -2.85 -5.29
CA ALA A 134 -6.34 -4.07 -5.75
C ALA A 134 -7.86 -3.87 -5.91
N VAL A 135 -8.50 -3.15 -4.97
CA VAL A 135 -9.94 -2.85 -5.02
C VAL A 135 -10.30 -1.87 -6.15
N VAL A 136 -9.41 -0.90 -6.49
CA VAL A 136 -9.60 -0.04 -7.68
C VAL A 136 -9.80 -0.88 -8.94
N LYS A 137 -9.13 -2.04 -9.02
CA LYS A 137 -9.14 -2.91 -10.21
C LYS A 137 -10.31 -3.90 -10.23
N MET A 138 -11.15 -3.94 -9.19
CA MET A 138 -12.35 -4.78 -9.17
C MET A 138 -13.52 -3.98 -9.75
N GLN A 139 -14.35 -4.59 -10.61
CA GLN A 139 -15.49 -3.91 -11.25
C GLN A 139 -16.51 -3.41 -10.21
N LYS A 140 -17.20 -2.28 -10.43
CA LYS A 140 -18.23 -1.73 -9.51
C LYS A 140 -19.31 -2.75 -9.10
N SER A 141 -19.64 -3.73 -9.97
CA SER A 141 -20.54 -4.84 -9.67
C SER A 141 -19.93 -5.86 -8.70
N GLU A 142 -18.64 -6.17 -8.85
CA GLU A 142 -17.85 -7.02 -7.93
C GLU A 142 -17.47 -6.32 -6.63
N GLN A 143 -17.50 -4.98 -6.61
CA GLN A 143 -17.29 -4.15 -5.41
C GLN A 143 -18.45 -4.25 -4.40
N GLY A 144 -19.49 -5.05 -4.66
CA GLY A 144 -20.41 -5.50 -3.61
C GLY A 144 -21.89 -5.53 -3.96
N GLN A 145 -22.28 -6.03 -5.14
CA GLN A 145 -23.68 -6.43 -5.36
C GLN A 145 -24.07 -7.70 -4.57
N ASP A 146 -23.12 -8.50 -4.08
CA ASP A 146 -23.39 -9.74 -3.34
C ASP A 146 -23.33 -9.62 -1.80
N GLY A 147 -23.39 -8.41 -1.23
CA GLY A 147 -23.44 -8.22 0.23
C GLY A 147 -22.16 -8.60 1.02
N SER A 148 -21.11 -9.12 0.37
CA SER A 148 -19.89 -9.64 1.01
C SER A 148 -18.86 -8.56 1.40
N MET A 149 -19.03 -7.31 0.96
CA MET A 149 -18.23 -6.16 1.40
C MET A 149 -18.74 -5.63 2.75
N GLY A 150 -17.92 -5.70 3.80
CA GLY A 150 -18.30 -5.25 5.15
C GLY A 150 -18.54 -3.73 5.23
N TYR A 151 -19.19 -3.26 6.30
CA TYR A 151 -19.54 -1.85 6.49
C TYR A 151 -18.37 -0.88 6.28
N PHE A 152 -17.22 -1.17 6.91
CA PHE A 152 -16.01 -0.34 6.78
C PHE A 152 -15.41 -0.36 5.37
N ALA A 153 -15.51 -1.48 4.66
CA ALA A 153 -15.05 -1.60 3.29
C ALA A 153 -15.87 -0.69 2.35
N LYS A 154 -17.20 -0.73 2.44
CA LYS A 154 -18.09 0.15 1.66
C LYS A 154 -17.83 1.63 1.95
N LYS A 155 -17.66 1.97 3.23
CA LYS A 155 -17.38 3.36 3.67
C LYS A 155 -16.01 3.85 3.18
N SER A 156 -14.98 3.01 3.28
CA SER A 156 -13.65 3.29 2.72
C SER A 156 -13.72 3.48 1.20
N ALA A 157 -14.39 2.58 0.47
CA ALA A 157 -14.54 2.67 -0.98
C ALA A 157 -15.24 3.97 -1.40
N ARG A 158 -16.35 4.35 -0.75
CA ARG A 158 -17.07 5.58 -1.06
C ARG A 158 -16.18 6.81 -0.91
N ILE A 159 -15.39 6.89 0.16
CA ILE A 159 -14.47 8.02 0.40
C ILE A 159 -13.33 8.02 -0.62
N LEU A 160 -12.72 6.85 -0.83
CA LEU A 160 -11.50 6.70 -1.63
C LEU A 160 -11.73 6.93 -3.12
N PHE A 161 -12.87 6.48 -3.64
CA PHE A 161 -13.25 6.57 -5.06
C PHE A 161 -14.17 7.75 -5.38
N SER A 162 -14.48 8.59 -4.39
CA SER A 162 -15.13 9.88 -4.65
C SER A 162 -14.22 10.79 -5.48
N ASN A 163 -14.83 11.73 -6.20
CA ASN A 163 -14.15 12.76 -6.99
C ASN A 163 -13.11 12.18 -7.97
N ASN A 164 -13.51 11.23 -8.83
CA ASN A 164 -12.64 10.59 -9.84
C ASN A 164 -11.35 9.94 -9.28
N ASN A 165 -11.41 9.30 -8.10
CA ASN A 165 -10.27 8.69 -7.41
C ASN A 165 -9.20 9.70 -6.91
N HIS A 166 -9.52 10.98 -6.87
CA HIS A 166 -8.60 12.01 -6.38
C HIS A 166 -8.28 11.82 -4.89
N ASN A 167 -9.25 11.35 -4.10
CA ASN A 167 -9.04 11.04 -2.68
C ASN A 167 -8.08 9.88 -2.44
N LEU A 168 -8.01 8.92 -3.37
CA LEU A 168 -6.98 7.88 -3.34
C LEU A 168 -5.58 8.49 -3.48
N ALA A 169 -5.42 9.48 -4.36
CA ALA A 169 -4.14 10.16 -4.52
C ALA A 169 -3.74 10.96 -3.26
N ALA A 170 -4.68 11.71 -2.68
CA ALA A 170 -4.46 12.39 -1.41
C ALA A 170 -4.14 11.42 -0.26
N PHE A 171 -4.81 10.27 -0.22
CA PHE A 171 -4.45 9.21 0.73
C PHE A 171 -2.99 8.78 0.54
N LEU A 172 -2.52 8.55 -0.68
CA LEU A 172 -1.12 8.15 -0.94
C LEU A 172 -0.12 9.20 -0.46
N VAL A 173 -0.45 10.48 -0.64
CA VAL A 173 0.35 11.61 -0.17
C VAL A 173 0.37 11.67 1.36
N GLY A 174 -0.79 11.76 2.00
CA GLY A 174 -0.91 11.87 3.46
C GLY A 174 -0.38 10.64 4.21
N ARG A 175 -0.55 9.44 3.64
CA ARG A 175 0.03 8.20 4.15
C ARG A 175 1.54 8.27 4.23
N GLN A 176 2.20 8.87 3.22
CA GLN A 176 3.65 8.97 3.23
C GLN A 176 4.16 9.84 4.38
N LEU A 177 3.42 10.89 4.77
CA LEU A 177 3.75 11.68 5.96
C LEU A 177 3.73 10.81 7.21
N CYS A 178 2.65 10.04 7.39
CA CYS A 178 2.48 9.15 8.54
C CYS A 178 3.59 8.08 8.60
N VAL A 179 3.86 7.40 7.48
CA VAL A 179 4.92 6.39 7.39
C VAL A 179 6.28 7.00 7.73
N VAL A 180 6.62 8.17 7.19
CA VAL A 180 7.91 8.81 7.47
C VAL A 180 8.04 9.21 8.93
N SER A 181 6.98 9.76 9.53
CA SER A 181 6.97 10.09 10.95
C SER A 181 7.20 8.84 11.80
N CYS A 182 6.51 7.73 11.52
CA CYS A 182 6.75 6.46 12.21
C CYS A 182 8.18 5.95 12.01
N MET A 183 8.70 6.01 10.77
CA MET A 183 10.08 5.59 10.46
C MET A 183 11.12 6.41 11.20
N PHE A 184 10.89 7.71 11.39
CA PHE A 184 11.79 8.56 12.17
C PHE A 184 11.89 8.10 13.62
N PHE A 185 10.75 7.88 14.28
CA PHE A 185 10.74 7.39 15.66
C PHE A 185 11.36 5.98 15.78
N ILE A 186 11.04 5.08 14.85
CA ILE A 186 11.64 3.74 14.83
C ILE A 186 13.15 3.83 14.65
N ALA A 187 13.63 4.61 13.68
CA ALA A 187 15.06 4.77 13.44
C ALA A 187 15.79 5.28 14.69
N ARG A 188 15.16 6.19 15.46
CA ARG A 188 15.72 6.66 16.74
C ARG A 188 15.79 5.55 17.80
N ILE A 189 14.78 4.71 17.88
CA ILE A 189 14.71 3.57 18.80
C ILE A 189 15.71 2.46 18.41
N THR A 190 15.91 2.22 17.11
CA THR A 190 16.74 1.10 16.63
C THR A 190 18.20 1.49 16.33
N ALA A 191 18.52 2.78 16.18
CA ALA A 191 19.88 3.22 15.92
C ALA A 191 20.73 3.00 17.17
N VAL A 192 21.77 2.17 17.01
CA VAL A 192 22.76 1.89 18.05
C VAL A 192 23.73 3.05 18.14
N LYS A 193 23.99 3.51 19.36
CA LYS A 193 25.01 4.52 19.68
C LYS A 193 25.76 4.06 20.91
N LEU A 194 27.03 3.69 20.69
CA LEU A 194 27.98 3.38 21.74
C LEU A 194 28.82 4.61 22.07
N GLU A 195 29.15 4.79 23.34
CA GLU A 195 30.18 5.73 23.77
C GLU A 195 31.59 5.12 23.59
N PRO A 196 32.66 5.92 23.53
CA PRO A 196 34.02 5.42 23.27
C PRO A 196 34.53 4.38 24.29
N ASP A 197 33.97 4.38 25.50
CA ASP A 197 34.32 3.48 26.60
C ASP A 197 33.33 2.31 26.77
N ASP A 198 32.31 2.19 25.90
CA ASP A 198 31.33 1.11 25.97
C ASP A 198 31.84 -0.20 25.36
N ASP A 199 31.53 -1.32 26.03
CA ASP A 199 31.72 -2.64 25.44
C ASP A 199 30.84 -2.86 24.20
N ASN A 200 31.43 -3.49 23.18
CA ASN A 200 30.74 -3.92 21.97
C ASN A 200 29.57 -4.86 22.33
N ILE A 201 28.47 -4.75 21.59
CA ILE A 201 27.27 -5.56 21.82
C ILE A 201 27.63 -7.03 21.57
N PHE A 202 27.39 -7.91 22.55
CA PHE A 202 27.82 -9.32 22.55
C PHE A 202 29.34 -9.56 22.46
N GLY A 203 30.19 -8.55 22.71
CA GLY A 203 31.65 -8.68 22.61
C GLY A 203 32.14 -8.99 21.19
N VAL A 204 31.39 -8.58 20.16
CA VAL A 204 31.76 -8.77 18.75
C VAL A 204 32.97 -7.91 18.38
N PRO A 205 33.73 -8.26 17.34
CA PRO A 205 34.82 -7.43 16.83
C PRO A 205 34.32 -6.09 16.24
N ASP A 206 35.17 -5.07 16.26
CA ASP A 206 34.82 -3.69 15.88
C ASP A 206 34.23 -3.52 14.49
N TRP A 207 34.67 -4.34 13.51
CA TRP A 207 34.11 -4.29 12.17
C TRP A 207 32.63 -4.70 12.14
N MET A 208 32.23 -5.64 12.99
CA MET A 208 30.83 -6.08 13.12
C MET A 208 30.02 -5.05 13.91
N GLN A 209 30.61 -4.46 14.95
CA GLN A 209 29.98 -3.36 15.67
C GLN A 209 29.76 -2.13 14.77
N SER A 210 30.69 -1.82 13.87
CA SER A 210 30.53 -0.76 12.87
C SER A 210 29.30 -0.99 11.98
N ILE A 211 29.03 -2.25 11.60
CA ILE A 211 27.79 -2.61 10.88
C ILE A 211 26.56 -2.34 11.75
N PHE A 212 26.60 -2.68 13.05
CA PHE A 212 25.46 -2.44 13.96
C PHE A 212 25.18 -0.94 14.12
N ASN A 213 26.24 -0.13 14.21
CA ASN A 213 26.16 1.33 14.34
C ASN A 213 25.60 2.03 13.10
N THR A 214 25.59 1.38 11.93
CA THR A 214 24.96 1.94 10.72
C THR A 214 23.44 2.02 10.78
N GLY A 215 22.81 1.28 11.72
CA GLY A 215 21.35 1.15 11.78
C GLY A 215 20.76 0.20 10.74
N LEU A 216 21.59 -0.51 9.95
CA LEU A 216 21.16 -1.45 8.92
C LEU A 216 20.26 -2.56 9.49
N LEU A 217 20.55 -3.07 10.70
CA LEU A 217 19.75 -4.12 11.34
C LEU A 217 18.31 -3.64 11.63
N GLY A 218 18.15 -2.41 12.13
CA GLY A 218 16.84 -1.79 12.31
C GLY A 218 16.08 -1.66 10.99
N ALA A 219 16.79 -1.25 9.93
CA ALA A 219 16.21 -1.16 8.58
C ALA A 219 15.76 -2.54 8.06
N VAL A 220 16.50 -3.62 8.32
CA VAL A 220 16.12 -4.99 7.95
C VAL A 220 14.84 -5.42 8.67
N ILE A 221 14.74 -5.19 9.99
CA ILE A 221 13.53 -5.52 10.76
C ILE A 221 12.32 -4.79 10.17
N VAL A 222 12.43 -3.49 9.96
CA VAL A 222 11.35 -2.68 9.40
C VAL A 222 10.97 -3.15 7.98
N ALA A 223 11.97 -3.40 7.13
CA ALA A 223 11.73 -3.85 5.77
C ALA A 223 10.97 -5.18 5.74
N VAL A 224 11.37 -6.14 6.58
CA VAL A 224 10.75 -7.47 6.63
C VAL A 224 9.40 -7.44 7.34
N VAL A 225 9.36 -6.96 8.58
CA VAL A 225 8.23 -7.11 9.49
C VAL A 225 7.18 -6.03 9.30
N ALA A 226 7.59 -4.76 9.19
CA ALA A 226 6.66 -3.63 9.10
C ALA A 226 6.23 -3.33 7.66
N SER A 227 6.99 -3.78 6.65
CA SER A 227 6.74 -3.40 5.26
C SER A 227 6.41 -4.60 4.36
N VAL A 228 7.40 -5.39 3.95
CA VAL A 228 7.27 -6.42 2.91
C VAL A 228 6.25 -7.50 3.29
N SER A 229 6.26 -7.98 4.54
CA SER A 229 5.28 -9.00 4.98
C SER A 229 3.83 -8.53 4.82
N TRP A 230 3.54 -7.29 5.23
CA TRP A 230 2.19 -6.72 5.12
C TRP A 230 1.79 -6.46 3.66
N ARG A 231 2.74 -6.03 2.82
CA ARG A 231 2.51 -5.86 1.38
C ARG A 231 2.16 -7.18 0.69
N LEU A 232 2.92 -8.24 0.98
CA LEU A 232 2.65 -9.58 0.44
C LEU A 232 1.31 -10.11 0.92
N LEU A 233 0.98 -9.93 2.21
CA LEU A 233 -0.30 -10.35 2.74
C LEU A 233 -1.47 -9.58 2.11
N ALA A 234 -1.33 -8.27 1.93
CA ALA A 234 -2.35 -7.44 1.29
C ALA A 234 -2.56 -7.77 -0.18
N SER A 235 -1.50 -8.15 -0.91
CA SER A 235 -1.65 -8.62 -2.29
C SER A 235 -2.37 -9.97 -2.40
N ALA A 236 -2.25 -10.83 -1.37
CA ALA A 236 -2.92 -12.13 -1.34
C ALA A 236 -4.36 -12.03 -0.84
N PHE A 237 -4.63 -11.17 0.15
CA PHE A 237 -5.94 -11.03 0.79
C PHE A 237 -6.40 -9.55 0.87
N PRO A 238 -6.58 -8.85 -0.26
CA PRO A 238 -6.87 -7.42 -0.27
C PRO A 238 -8.17 -7.06 0.45
N ILE A 239 -9.21 -7.89 0.31
CA ILE A 239 -10.52 -7.66 0.93
C ILE A 239 -10.44 -7.67 2.46
N VAL A 240 -9.55 -8.48 3.05
CA VAL A 240 -9.37 -8.57 4.51
C VAL A 240 -8.84 -7.25 5.06
N PHE A 241 -7.84 -6.67 4.39
CA PHE A 241 -7.32 -5.35 4.73
C PHE A 241 -8.37 -4.25 4.58
N PHE A 242 -9.19 -4.36 3.53
CA PHE A 242 -10.23 -3.39 3.24
C PHE A 242 -11.37 -3.39 4.27
N LYS A 243 -11.67 -4.56 4.86
CA LYS A 243 -12.67 -4.72 5.93
C LYS A 243 -12.17 -4.26 7.31
N ASN A 244 -10.86 -4.07 7.49
CA ASN A 244 -10.28 -3.77 8.79
C ASN A 244 -10.65 -2.34 9.26
N PRO A 245 -11.27 -2.16 10.45
CA PRO A 245 -11.61 -0.82 10.95
C PRO A 245 -10.38 0.06 11.18
N LEU A 246 -9.21 -0.51 11.49
CA LEU A 246 -7.98 0.28 11.64
C LEU A 246 -7.54 0.90 10.30
N ALA A 247 -7.71 0.18 9.18
CA ALA A 247 -7.40 0.71 7.86
C ALA A 247 -8.29 1.93 7.52
N TYR A 248 -9.54 1.92 7.97
CA TYR A 248 -10.46 3.05 7.86
C TYR A 248 -10.02 4.26 8.70
N VAL A 249 -9.60 4.04 9.95
CA VAL A 249 -9.08 5.11 10.82
C VAL A 249 -7.83 5.74 10.21
N PHE A 250 -6.89 4.91 9.73
CA PHE A 250 -5.69 5.39 9.05
C PHE A 250 -6.01 6.11 7.74
N LEU A 251 -7.00 5.66 6.97
CA LEU A 251 -7.48 6.38 5.77
C LEU A 251 -7.90 7.81 6.13
N ARG A 252 -8.75 7.99 7.15
CA ARG A 252 -9.17 9.33 7.60
C ARG A 252 -8.00 10.16 8.12
N LEU A 253 -7.13 9.56 8.93
CA LEU A 253 -5.93 10.24 9.44
C LEU A 253 -5.05 10.74 8.30
N CYS A 254 -4.83 9.91 7.27
CA CYS A 254 -4.02 10.30 6.11
C CYS A 254 -4.66 11.43 5.32
N LEU A 255 -5.99 11.42 5.14
CA LEU A 255 -6.70 12.52 4.47
C LEU A 255 -6.61 13.82 5.25
N ILE A 256 -6.74 13.78 6.59
CA ILE A 256 -6.54 14.95 7.47
C ILE A 256 -5.10 15.45 7.40
N LEU A 257 -4.12 14.53 7.43
CA LEU A 257 -2.71 14.89 7.30
C LEU A 257 -2.42 15.54 5.95
N GLU A 258 -3.08 15.11 4.87
CA GLU A 258 -2.96 15.82 3.59
C GLU A 258 -3.63 17.21 3.63
N MET A 259 -4.76 17.38 4.33
CA MET A 259 -5.36 18.73 4.48
C MET A 259 -4.43 19.75 5.14
N THR A 260 -3.45 19.30 5.95
CA THR A 260 -2.47 20.21 6.53
C THR A 260 -1.60 20.90 5.49
N GLY A 261 -1.54 20.37 4.26
CA GLY A 261 -0.78 20.93 3.16
C GLY A 261 0.73 20.84 3.29
N ILE A 262 1.26 20.19 4.36
CA ILE A 262 2.70 20.03 4.59
C ILE A 262 3.39 19.37 3.39
N LEU A 263 2.69 18.46 2.72
CA LEU A 263 3.19 17.75 1.55
C LEU A 263 2.66 18.30 0.22
N HIS A 264 2.03 19.49 0.18
CA HIS A 264 1.52 20.03 -1.08
C HIS A 264 2.60 20.31 -2.14
N GLY A 265 3.87 20.42 -1.73
CA GLY A 265 5.01 20.47 -2.65
C GLY A 265 5.07 19.26 -3.61
N ALA A 266 4.48 18.12 -3.24
CA ALA A 266 4.30 16.95 -4.11
C ALA A 266 3.60 17.30 -5.42
N TRP A 267 2.49 18.02 -5.29
CA TRP A 267 1.59 18.39 -6.38
C TRP A 267 2.31 19.32 -7.34
N VAL A 268 3.07 20.27 -6.81
CA VAL A 268 3.89 21.19 -7.61
C VAL A 268 4.97 20.43 -8.37
N ILE A 269 5.70 19.53 -7.70
CA ILE A 269 6.73 18.71 -8.35
C ILE A 269 6.12 17.85 -9.45
N ALA A 270 4.98 17.22 -9.18
CA ALA A 270 4.28 16.40 -10.16
C ALA A 270 3.82 17.21 -11.39
N PHE A 271 3.28 18.41 -11.17
CA PHE A 271 2.92 19.31 -12.24
C PHE A 271 4.13 19.71 -13.10
N VAL A 272 5.26 20.04 -12.46
CA VAL A 272 6.51 20.35 -13.16
C VAL A 272 7.00 19.15 -13.96
N ILE A 273 7.00 17.95 -13.37
CA ILE A 273 7.38 16.72 -14.07
C ILE A 273 6.48 16.50 -15.27
N LYS A 274 5.15 16.56 -15.11
CA LYS A 274 4.18 16.42 -16.21
C LYS A 274 4.45 17.41 -17.34
N LYS A 275 4.75 18.67 -17.00
CA LYS A 275 5.04 19.73 -17.98
C LYS A 275 6.36 19.51 -18.72
N VAL A 276 7.41 19.08 -18.01
CA VAL A 276 8.75 18.84 -18.60
C VAL A 276 8.77 17.57 -19.46
N THR A 277 8.11 16.52 -19.00
CA THR A 277 8.16 15.20 -19.64
C THR A 277 7.04 15.00 -20.67
N GLY A 278 6.02 15.87 -20.69
CA GLY A 278 4.91 15.82 -21.66
C GLY A 278 4.04 14.56 -21.51
N VAL A 279 4.06 13.94 -20.34
CA VAL A 279 3.53 12.60 -20.18
C VAL A 279 2.00 12.62 -20.14
N LYS A 280 1.41 11.71 -20.92
CA LYS A 280 -0.04 11.57 -21.07
C LYS A 280 -0.57 10.49 -20.12
N ARG A 281 -1.86 10.57 -19.77
CA ARG A 281 -2.51 9.54 -18.93
C ARG A 281 -2.42 8.18 -19.59
N ASP A 282 -2.43 7.12 -18.79
CA ASP A 282 -2.42 5.74 -19.29
C ASP A 282 -3.58 5.44 -20.26
N GLU A 283 -4.72 6.12 -20.12
CA GLU A 283 -5.86 6.05 -21.06
C GLU A 283 -5.48 6.40 -22.51
N PHE A 284 -4.50 7.28 -22.70
CA PHE A 284 -4.01 7.65 -24.02
C PHE A 284 -3.22 6.51 -24.70
N TYR A 285 -2.59 5.63 -23.91
CA TYR A 285 -1.73 4.56 -24.42
C TYR A 285 -2.43 3.19 -24.47
N ILE A 286 -3.41 2.96 -23.60
CA ILE A 286 -4.03 1.64 -23.35
C ILE A 286 -5.56 1.66 -23.56
N GLY A 287 -6.14 2.81 -23.96
CA GLY A 287 -7.60 2.99 -24.06
C GLY A 287 -8.28 3.21 -22.70
N THR A 288 -9.53 3.67 -22.72
CA THR A 288 -10.34 3.82 -21.49
C THR A 288 -10.72 2.46 -20.93
N ALA A 289 -11.06 2.40 -19.63
CA ALA A 289 -11.48 1.16 -19.00
C ALA A 289 -12.78 0.60 -19.60
N GLU A 290 -13.65 1.47 -20.11
CA GLU A 290 -14.93 1.12 -20.73
C GLU A 290 -14.73 0.57 -22.14
N GLU A 291 -13.82 1.17 -22.93
CA GLU A 291 -13.43 0.63 -24.25
C GLU A 291 -12.80 -0.76 -24.14
N ARG A 292 -11.92 -0.98 -23.15
CA ARG A 292 -11.33 -2.31 -22.90
C ARG A 292 -12.35 -3.33 -22.41
N ALA A 293 -13.30 -2.91 -21.58
CA ALA A 293 -14.38 -3.78 -21.12
C ALA A 293 -15.27 -4.22 -22.30
N ALA A 294 -15.53 -3.31 -23.25
CA ALA A 294 -16.24 -3.62 -24.49
C ALA A 294 -15.46 -4.57 -25.41
N GLU A 295 -14.14 -4.35 -25.60
CA GLU A 295 -13.29 -5.25 -26.41
C GLU A 295 -13.11 -6.65 -25.78
N SER A 296 -13.09 -6.73 -24.44
CA SER A 296 -12.96 -8.02 -23.73
C SER A 296 -14.22 -8.90 -23.77
N MET A 297 -15.35 -8.38 -24.28
CA MET A 297 -16.57 -9.17 -24.49
C MET A 297 -16.59 -9.89 -25.85
N GLU A 298 -15.63 -9.67 -26.74
CA GLU A 298 -15.57 -10.32 -28.06
C GLU A 298 -14.62 -11.55 -28.13
N ASP A 299 -13.66 -11.71 -27.22
CA ASP A 299 -12.66 -12.80 -27.29
C ASP A 299 -12.80 -13.83 -26.15
N ASP A 300 -13.48 -14.94 -26.46
CA ASP A 300 -13.69 -16.11 -25.59
C ASP A 300 -12.46 -17.04 -25.55
N ASN A 301 -11.27 -16.50 -25.22
CA ASN A 301 -10.02 -17.27 -25.14
C ASN A 301 -9.23 -16.98 -23.85
N GLY A 302 -9.81 -17.35 -22.71
CA GLY A 302 -9.08 -17.95 -21.57
C GLY A 302 -7.88 -17.20 -20.96
N ARG A 303 -7.69 -15.91 -21.23
CA ARG A 303 -6.64 -15.07 -20.64
C ARG A 303 -7.29 -13.92 -19.91
N ALA A 304 -7.61 -14.14 -18.64
CA ALA A 304 -8.08 -13.11 -17.72
C ALA A 304 -6.96 -12.07 -17.46
N ALA A 305 -6.79 -11.12 -18.37
CA ALA A 305 -6.09 -9.87 -18.09
C ALA A 305 -7.06 -9.01 -17.27
N GLY A 306 -6.75 -8.81 -15.98
CA GLY A 306 -7.64 -8.11 -15.06
C GLY A 306 -8.09 -6.75 -15.61
N HIS A 307 -9.41 -6.58 -15.68
CA HIS A 307 -10.10 -5.36 -16.13
C HIS A 307 -9.70 -4.16 -15.24
N LEU A 308 -8.80 -3.32 -15.73
CA LEU A 308 -8.38 -2.10 -15.03
C LEU A 308 -9.42 -0.99 -15.23
N ILE A 309 -10.02 -0.49 -14.13
CA ILE A 309 -10.86 0.73 -14.08
C ILE A 309 -10.04 1.97 -14.50
N ALA A 310 -10.75 3.04 -14.89
CA ALA A 310 -10.25 4.34 -15.33
C ALA A 310 -9.04 4.83 -14.52
N ALA A 311 -8.11 5.52 -15.18
CA ALA A 311 -6.87 5.98 -14.57
C ALA A 311 -7.17 6.82 -13.31
N LEU A 312 -6.31 6.73 -12.29
CA LEU A 312 -6.43 7.61 -11.12
C LEU A 312 -6.42 9.08 -11.60
N ASP A 313 -7.51 9.82 -11.39
CA ASP A 313 -7.50 11.25 -11.61
C ASP A 313 -7.04 11.95 -10.35
N VAL A 314 -5.73 11.96 -10.21
CA VAL A 314 -5.04 12.67 -9.13
C VAL A 314 -5.24 14.20 -9.28
N GLY A 315 -5.77 14.74 -10.39
CA GLY A 315 -5.98 16.18 -10.59
C GLY A 315 -4.69 17.02 -10.62
N ASP A 316 -4.76 18.22 -11.18
CA ASP A 316 -3.60 19.14 -11.25
C ASP A 316 -3.47 20.05 -10.00
N ASN A 317 -4.46 19.99 -9.11
CA ASN A 317 -4.58 20.78 -7.88
C ASN A 317 -4.86 19.87 -6.68
N PRO A 318 -4.45 20.24 -5.46
CA PRO A 318 -4.79 19.46 -4.26
C PRO A 318 -6.31 19.36 -4.05
N PRO A 319 -6.81 18.31 -3.37
CA PRO A 319 -8.25 18.13 -3.19
C PRO A 319 -8.85 19.22 -2.32
N ILE A 320 -10.00 19.73 -2.73
CA ILE A 320 -10.90 20.50 -1.87
C ILE A 320 -11.72 19.47 -1.10
N GLN A 321 -11.31 19.14 0.13
CA GLN A 321 -12.08 18.22 0.97
C GLN A 321 -13.31 18.97 1.54
N SER A 322 -14.51 18.70 1.03
CA SER A 322 -15.75 19.04 1.73
C SER A 322 -16.09 17.92 2.71
N PHE A 323 -16.32 18.28 3.97
CA PHE A 323 -16.72 17.36 5.03
C PHE A 323 -18.25 17.24 5.05
N ASP A 324 -18.87 17.00 3.89
CA ASP A 324 -20.31 16.75 3.85
C ASP A 324 -20.55 15.31 4.32
N GLY A 325 -20.95 15.19 5.58
CA GLY A 325 -21.14 13.91 6.24
C GLY A 325 -21.69 14.06 7.65
N MET A 326 -22.85 14.70 7.78
CA MET A 326 -23.75 14.57 8.92
C MET A 326 -25.23 14.56 8.49
N ASP A 327 -25.56 13.99 7.33
CA ASP A 327 -26.96 13.63 7.05
C ASP A 327 -26.98 12.17 6.60
N ASP A 328 -27.25 11.30 7.58
CA ASP A 328 -27.78 9.97 7.30
C ASP A 328 -29.21 10.19 6.77
N GLU A 329 -29.37 10.42 5.46
CA GLU A 329 -30.67 10.17 4.83
C GLU A 329 -30.86 8.65 4.85
N GLU A 330 -31.61 8.22 5.86
CA GLU A 330 -32.32 6.96 5.87
C GLU A 330 -33.00 6.76 4.51
N ASP A 331 -32.83 5.55 3.98
CA ASP A 331 -33.53 5.01 2.84
C ASP A 331 -35.02 4.90 3.18
N THR A 332 -35.74 6.03 3.18
CA THR A 332 -37.21 6.02 3.16
C THR A 332 -37.65 5.69 1.75
N GLN A 333 -37.88 4.39 1.52
CA GLN A 333 -38.81 3.93 0.50
C GLN A 333 -40.13 4.68 0.67
N ASP A 334 -40.50 5.49 -0.31
CA ASP A 334 -41.85 6.02 -0.47
C ASP A 334 -42.56 5.09 -1.47
N PRO A 335 -43.41 4.14 -1.03
CA PRO A 335 -44.25 3.39 -1.93
C PRO A 335 -45.46 4.27 -2.17
N ASP A 336 -45.52 4.99 -3.30
CA ASP A 336 -46.74 5.42 -4.01
C ASP A 336 -46.41 6.59 -4.96
N ALA A 337 -45.95 6.28 -6.17
CA ALA A 337 -45.96 7.22 -7.29
C ALA A 337 -46.18 6.47 -8.62
N GLU A 338 -47.45 6.07 -8.77
CA GLU A 338 -48.29 6.01 -9.97
C GLU A 338 -47.75 5.53 -11.33
N ALA A 339 -48.50 4.54 -11.82
CA ALA A 339 -48.54 3.99 -13.15
C ALA A 339 -48.69 5.02 -14.28
N GLY A 340 -47.79 4.97 -15.27
CA GLY A 340 -47.96 5.59 -16.58
C GLY A 340 -48.32 4.57 -17.66
N CYS A 341 -49.59 4.53 -18.07
CA CYS A 341 -50.12 3.74 -19.18
C CYS A 341 -49.97 4.54 -20.51
N PRO A 342 -49.75 3.91 -21.69
CA PRO A 342 -49.31 4.59 -22.90
C PRO A 342 -50.48 5.13 -23.74
N THR A 343 -50.35 6.35 -24.25
CA THR A 343 -51.34 7.02 -25.12
C THR A 343 -51.14 6.67 -26.60
N ASN A 344 -52.14 6.04 -27.22
CA ASN A 344 -52.31 5.96 -28.67
C ASN A 344 -53.52 6.83 -29.12
N ALA A 345 -53.25 7.73 -30.06
CA ALA A 345 -54.03 8.12 -31.24
C ALA A 345 -55.57 8.37 -31.17
N PHE A 346 -56.04 9.60 -31.46
CA PHE A 346 -56.63 10.07 -32.74
C PHE A 346 -57.31 11.47 -32.55
N PRO A 347 -57.53 12.25 -33.63
CA PRO A 347 -57.66 13.72 -33.63
C PRO A 347 -59.10 14.21 -33.81
N ILE A 348 -59.44 15.42 -33.34
CA ILE A 348 -60.60 16.18 -33.82
C ILE A 348 -60.24 17.68 -33.93
N ASP A 349 -60.73 18.21 -35.05
CA ASP A 349 -60.48 19.42 -35.81
C ASP A 349 -60.97 20.74 -35.17
N CYS A 350 -60.31 21.84 -35.53
CA CYS A 350 -60.56 23.21 -35.06
C CYS A 350 -61.28 24.04 -36.14
N SER A 351 -62.58 24.27 -35.90
CA SER A 351 -63.39 25.41 -36.34
C SER A 351 -63.75 25.57 -37.84
N LYS A 352 -65.08 25.60 -38.04
CA LYS A 352 -65.91 26.09 -39.16
C LYS A 352 -66.20 25.14 -40.31
#